data_AF-A0A3D6DUP8-F1
#
_entry.id   AF-A0A3D6DUP8-F1
#
_cell.length_a   1.000
_cell.length_b   1.000
_cell.length_c   1.000
_cell.angle_alpha   90.00
_cell.angle_beta   90.00
_cell.angle_gamma   90.00
#
_symmetry.space_group_name_H-M   'P 1'
#
loop_
_entity.id
_entity.type
_entity.pdbx_description
1 polymer ?
#
loop_
_entity_poly.entity_id
_entity_poly.type
_entity_poly.pdbx_seq_one_letter_code
_entity_poly.pdbx_strand_id
1 'polypeptide(L)'
;VAIDGCVPDPAQEGDPVKREGMERALLYMGLSAGTPIREIALDKIFIGSCTNSRIEDLRAAAGVVRGKKVASGIRLALVVP
;
A
#
# COMPACT_ATOMS: atom_id res chain seq x y z
N VAL A 1 -3.97 -8.34 -2.11
CA VAL A 1 -4.58 -7.71 -3.30
C VAL A 1 -3.46 -7.22 -4.20
N ALA A 2 -3.49 -7.53 -5.48
CA ALA A 2 -2.50 -7.05 -6.45
C ALA A 2 -2.75 -5.57 -6.82
N ILE A 3 -1.76 -4.89 -7.42
CA ILE A 3 -1.88 -3.47 -7.79
C ILE A 3 -2.99 -3.20 -8.82
N ASP A 4 -3.33 -4.20 -9.62
CA ASP A 4 -4.41 -4.20 -10.60
C ASP A 4 -5.75 -4.69 -10.05
N GLY A 5 -5.81 -5.06 -8.77
CA GLY A 5 -7.04 -5.48 -8.10
C GLY A 5 -7.82 -4.32 -7.45
N CYS A 6 -8.82 -4.69 -6.67
CA CYS A 6 -9.68 -3.79 -5.91
C CYS A 6 -9.63 -4.09 -4.41
N VAL A 7 -9.94 -3.08 -3.60
CA VAL A 7 -10.18 -3.21 -2.16
C VAL A 7 -11.22 -4.31 -1.92
N PRO A 8 -10.95 -5.29 -1.04
CA PRO A 8 -11.81 -6.46 -0.89
C PRO A 8 -13.14 -6.08 -0.24
N ASP A 9 -14.21 -6.77 -0.66
CA ASP A 9 -15.57 -6.54 -0.17
C ASP A 9 -15.91 -7.52 0.96
N PRO A 10 -16.15 -7.05 2.20
CA PRO A 10 -16.56 -7.91 3.31
C PRO A 10 -17.86 -8.69 3.04
N ALA A 11 -18.76 -8.18 2.18
CA ALA A 11 -19.99 -8.88 1.83
C ALA A 11 -19.75 -10.19 1.08
N GLN A 12 -18.58 -10.36 0.45
CA GLN A 12 -18.17 -11.58 -0.26
C GLN A 12 -17.37 -12.56 0.63
N GLU A 13 -17.06 -12.18 1.87
CA GLU A 13 -16.35 -13.06 2.81
C GLU A 13 -17.36 -13.93 3.56
N GLY A 14 -17.18 -15.25 3.54
CA GLY A 14 -18.08 -16.22 4.17
C GLY A 14 -17.81 -16.40 5.67
N ASP A 15 -16.55 -16.24 6.09
CA ASP A 15 -16.14 -16.37 7.48
C ASP A 15 -16.51 -15.09 8.27
N PRO A 16 -17.39 -15.18 9.29
CA PRO A 16 -17.84 -14.01 10.03
C PRO A 16 -16.71 -13.28 10.78
N VAL A 17 -15.68 -13.99 11.23
CA VAL A 17 -14.54 -13.38 11.94
C VAL A 17 -13.68 -12.57 10.97
N LYS A 18 -13.43 -13.12 9.77
CA LYS A 18 -12.69 -12.40 8.73
C LYS A 18 -13.47 -11.19 8.22
N ARG A 19 -14.79 -11.34 8.01
CA ARG A 19 -15.67 -10.26 7.59
C ARG A 19 -15.59 -9.06 8.55
N GLU A 20 -15.75 -9.32 9.85
CA GLU A 20 -15.66 -8.27 10.88
C GLU A 20 -14.27 -7.61 10.91
N GLY A 21 -13.21 -8.43 10.75
CA GLY A 21 -11.84 -7.93 10.61
C GLY A 21 -11.66 -6.99 9.42
N MET A 22 -12.23 -7.34 8.27
CA MET A 22 -12.20 -6.53 7.04
C MET A 22 -12.97 -5.22 7.22
N GLU A 23 -14.18 -5.26 7.79
CA GLU A 23 -14.98 -4.06 8.04
C GLU A 23 -14.24 -3.06 8.94
N ARG A 24 -13.64 -3.53 10.03
CA ARG A 24 -12.83 -2.69 10.92
C ARG A 24 -11.61 -2.11 10.19
N ALA A 25 -10.95 -2.91 9.36
CA ALA A 25 -9.80 -2.45 8.59
C ALA A 25 -10.19 -1.37 7.58
N LEU A 26 -11.31 -1.54 6.86
CA LEU A 26 -11.81 -0.53 5.91
C LEU A 26 -12.16 0.78 6.62
N LEU A 27 -12.86 0.69 7.76
CA LEU A 27 -13.18 1.86 8.57
C LEU A 27 -11.92 2.58 9.06
N TYR A 28 -10.95 1.84 9.60
CA TYR A 28 -9.69 2.41 10.09
C TYR A 28 -8.88 3.08 8.97
N MET A 29 -8.80 2.44 7.80
CA MET A 29 -8.05 2.93 6.65
C MET A 29 -8.80 4.03 5.88
N GLY A 30 -10.10 4.23 6.15
CA GLY A 30 -10.97 5.14 5.40
C GLY A 30 -11.17 4.70 3.95
N LEU A 31 -11.17 3.40 3.68
CA LEU A 31 -11.29 2.83 2.33
C LEU A 31 -12.69 2.27 2.08
N SER A 32 -13.15 2.38 0.83
CA SER A 32 -14.40 1.77 0.38
C SER A 32 -14.13 0.44 -0.31
N ALA A 33 -14.99 -0.55 -0.09
CA ALA A 33 -14.94 -1.82 -0.79
C ALA A 33 -15.08 -1.61 -2.31
N GLY A 34 -14.39 -2.43 -3.11
CA GLY A 34 -14.43 -2.37 -4.57
C GLY A 34 -13.60 -1.24 -5.19
N THR A 35 -13.07 -0.29 -4.41
CA THR A 35 -12.18 0.76 -4.93
C THR A 35 -10.95 0.13 -5.61
N PRO A 36 -10.65 0.46 -6.88
CA PRO A 36 -9.41 0.01 -7.51
C PRO A 36 -8.19 0.48 -6.73
N ILE A 37 -7.20 -0.41 -6.51
CA ILE A 37 -6.02 -0.05 -5.71
C ILE A 37 -5.27 1.16 -6.31
N ARG A 38 -5.29 1.30 -7.64
CA ARG A 38 -4.66 2.42 -8.36
C ARG A 38 -5.31 3.78 -8.13
N GLU A 39 -6.55 3.81 -7.65
CA GLU A 39 -7.29 5.06 -7.37
C GLU A 39 -7.07 5.55 -5.93
N ILE A 40 -6.41 4.76 -5.08
CA ILE A 40 -6.11 5.16 -3.71
C ILE A 40 -5.04 6.25 -3.75
N ALA A 41 -5.39 7.43 -3.26
CA ALA A 41 -4.46 8.54 -3.14
C ALA A 41 -3.35 8.20 -2.13
N LEU A 42 -2.09 8.29 -2.58
CA LEU A 42 -0.92 8.08 -1.74
C LEU A 42 -0.43 9.41 -1.18
N ASP A 43 -0.16 9.46 0.12
CA ASP A 43 0.42 10.62 0.80
C ASP A 43 1.80 10.33 1.41
N LYS A 44 2.07 9.06 1.75
CA LYS A 44 3.31 8.60 2.35
C LYS A 44 3.84 7.36 1.64
N ILE A 45 5.14 7.35 1.39
CA ILE A 45 5.85 6.23 0.76
C ILE A 45 6.99 5.80 1.67
N PHE A 46 7.09 4.49 1.92
CA PHE A 46 8.20 3.88 2.64
C PHE A 46 8.86 2.85 1.72
N ILE A 47 10.17 2.96 1.53
CA ILE A 47 10.99 1.99 0.81
C ILE A 47 11.87 1.32 1.85
N GLY A 48 11.46 0.12 2.27
CA GLY A 48 12.13 -0.65 3.30
C GLY A 48 11.33 -0.85 4.58
N SER A 49 11.66 -1.87 5.36
CA SER A 49 11.00 -2.27 6.60
C SER A 49 11.98 -2.96 7.55
N CYS A 50 11.60 -3.20 8.81
CA CYS A 50 12.43 -3.96 9.76
C CYS A 50 12.70 -5.42 9.34
N THR A 51 12.00 -5.93 8.33
CA THR A 51 12.16 -7.29 7.79
C THR A 51 12.64 -7.30 6.34
N ASN A 52 12.73 -6.14 5.69
CA ASN A 52 13.22 -5.94 4.32
C ASN A 52 14.42 -4.96 4.35
N SER A 53 14.84 -4.40 3.21
CA SER A 53 15.91 -3.36 3.13
C SER A 53 17.34 -3.86 3.09
N ARG A 54 17.57 -5.08 2.60
CA ARG A 54 18.94 -5.48 2.31
C ARG A 54 19.54 -4.54 1.26
N ILE A 55 20.87 -4.45 1.23
CA ILE A 55 21.56 -3.54 0.32
C ILE A 55 21.17 -3.78 -1.15
N GLU A 56 20.87 -5.03 -1.53
CA GLU A 56 20.34 -5.41 -2.82
C GLU A 56 18.94 -4.83 -3.11
N ASP A 57 18.04 -4.82 -2.13
CA ASP A 57 16.68 -4.27 -2.26
C ASP A 57 16.75 -2.76 -2.51
N LEU A 58 17.58 -2.06 -1.73
CA LEU A 58 17.76 -0.62 -1.84
C LEU A 58 18.41 -0.22 -3.17
N ARG A 59 19.38 -1.02 -3.67
CA ARG A 59 19.99 -0.81 -4.99
C ARG A 59 18.98 -1.03 -6.12
N ALA A 60 18.13 -2.05 -6.02
CA ALA A 60 17.08 -2.28 -7.00
C ALA A 60 16.07 -1.13 -7.02
N ALA A 61 15.60 -0.68 -5.85
CA ALA A 61 14.73 0.49 -5.72
C ALA A 61 15.37 1.75 -6.32
N ALA A 62 16.65 2.01 -6.02
CA ALA A 62 17.42 3.12 -6.57
C ALA A 62 17.52 3.06 -8.11
N GLY A 63 17.60 1.86 -8.69
CA GLY A 63 17.54 1.65 -10.14
C GLY A 63 16.21 2.11 -10.74
N VAL A 64 15.09 1.74 -10.11
CA VAL A 64 13.73 2.07 -10.60
C VAL A 64 13.42 3.56 -10.52
N VAL A 65 13.89 4.24 -9.46
CA VAL A 65 13.59 5.67 -9.22
C VAL A 65 14.62 6.62 -9.80
N ARG A 66 15.72 6.12 -10.39
CA ARG A 66 16.78 6.95 -10.97
C ARG A 66 16.22 7.93 -12.01
N GLY A 67 16.55 9.21 -11.84
CA GLY A 67 16.09 10.30 -12.73
C GLY A 67 14.62 10.70 -12.55
N LYS A 68 13.88 10.04 -11.65
CA LYS A 68 12.50 10.41 -11.31
C LYS A 68 12.48 11.35 -10.10
N LYS A 69 11.38 12.06 -9.93
CA LYS A 69 11.12 12.92 -8.78
C LYS A 69 9.95 12.38 -8.00
N VAL A 70 9.95 12.64 -6.70
CA VAL A 70 8.79 12.40 -5.84
C VAL A 70 7.62 13.24 -6.37
N ALA A 71 6.44 12.61 -6.49
CA ALA A 71 5.24 13.31 -6.97
C ALA A 71 4.82 14.40 -5.97
N SER A 72 4.30 15.52 -6.47
CA SER A 72 3.96 16.71 -5.66
C SER A 72 2.94 16.46 -4.55
N GLY A 73 2.07 15.45 -4.70
CA GLY A 73 1.09 15.07 -3.69
C GLY A 73 1.65 14.25 -2.52
N ILE A 74 2.88 13.76 -2.61
CA ILE A 74 3.51 12.96 -1.56
C ILE A 74 4.07 13.88 -0.48
N ARG A 75 3.57 13.73 0.74
CA ARG A 75 3.99 14.51 1.91
C ARG A 75 5.28 13.98 2.50
N LEU A 76 5.50 12.66 2.44
CA LEU A 76 6.68 12.00 2.99
C LEU A 76 7.08 10.82 2.12
N ALA A 77 8.34 10.77 1.70
CA ALA A 77 8.95 9.60 1.12
C ALA A 77 10.19 9.25 1.94
N LEU A 78 10.20 8.09 2.57
CA LEU A 78 11.28 7.65 3.46
C LEU A 78 11.91 6.36 2.95
N VAL A 79 13.23 6.31 2.95
CA VAL A 79 13.98 5.06 2.77
C VAL A 79 14.41 4.59 4.15
N VAL A 80 14.03 3.37 4.51
CA VAL A 80 14.31 2.76 5.81
C VAL A 80 15.28 1.61 5.60
N PRO A 81 16.56 1.72 5.98
CA PRO A 81 17.53 0.64 5.86
C PRO A 81 17.37 -0.44 6.95
#